data_AF-A0A1H3VRX3-F1
#
_entry.id   AF-A0A1H3VRX3-F1
#
_cell.length_a   1.000
_cell.length_b   1.000
_cell.length_c   1.000
_cell.angle_alpha   90.00
_cell.angle_beta   90.00
_cell.angle_gamma   90.00
#
_symmetry.space_group_name_H-M   'P 1'
#
loop_
_entity.id
_entity.type
_entity.pdbx_description
1 polymer ?
#
loop_
_entity_poly.entity_id
_entity_poly.type
_entity_poly.pdbx_seq_one_letter_code
_entity_poly.pdbx_strand_id
1 'polypeptide(L)'
;MNFRKLFAGLTFRTNKPTYDAGDELTAFVTGYAEGVARVRIGDTVITLPDAQSGLTDQLVKIRVTEFDDADATGQAELLDVLDRSE
;
A
#
# COMPACT_ATOMS: atom_id res chain seq x y z
N MET A 1 3.46 -6.84 26.78
CA MET A 1 4.26 -5.80 26.12
C MET A 1 3.45 -5.27 24.95
N ASN A 2 3.24 -3.96 24.90
CA ASN A 2 2.19 -3.28 24.13
C ASN A 2 2.28 -3.45 22.61
N PHE A 3 1.14 -3.79 22.01
CA PHE A 3 0.76 -3.68 20.58
C PHE A 3 0.90 -2.24 20.09
N ARG A 4 2.14 -1.74 20.01
CA ARG A 4 2.44 -0.38 19.59
C ARG A 4 1.99 -0.21 18.14
N LYS A 5 0.80 0.38 18.03
CA LYS A 5 0.30 1.19 16.93
C LYS A 5 0.01 0.35 15.67
N LEU A 6 -1.22 -0.03 15.32
CA LEU A 6 -2.39 0.84 15.18
C LEU A 6 -1.97 2.32 15.06
N PHE A 7 -1.17 2.66 14.05
CA PHE A 7 -1.17 4.00 13.46
C PHE A 7 -2.46 4.10 12.61
N ALA A 8 -3.63 3.85 13.19
CA ALA A 8 -4.48 4.95 13.67
C ALA A 8 -4.41 6.08 12.65
N GLY A 9 -5.35 6.02 11.71
CA GLY A 9 -5.43 6.98 10.63
C GLY A 9 -5.39 8.41 11.12
N LEU A 10 -5.11 9.31 10.18
CA LEU A 10 -5.17 10.75 10.36
C LEU A 10 -3.92 11.33 11.07
N THR A 11 -2.94 11.73 10.27
CA THR A 11 -2.35 13.08 10.28
C THR A 11 -1.17 13.07 9.33
N PHE A 12 -1.34 13.66 8.15
CA PHE A 12 -0.53 14.78 7.66
C PHE A 12 -1.15 15.16 6.30
N ARG A 13 -1.45 16.45 6.10
CA ARG A 13 -1.77 17.04 4.78
C ARG A 13 -0.53 17.02 3.85
N THR A 14 0.32 16.02 3.98
CA THR A 14 1.47 15.81 3.10
C THR A 14 0.95 15.09 1.89
N ASN A 15 1.07 15.71 0.73
CA ASN A 15 0.56 15.12 -0.51
C ASN A 15 1.26 13.79 -0.84
N LYS A 16 2.51 13.63 -0.37
CA LYS A 16 3.39 12.47 -0.55
C LYS A 16 3.79 11.86 0.80
N PRO A 17 2.98 10.97 1.41
CA PRO A 17 3.42 10.22 2.58
C PRO A 17 4.63 9.33 2.25
N THR A 18 5.56 9.23 3.19
CA THR A 18 6.75 8.37 3.12
C THR A 18 6.60 7.16 4.03
N TYR A 19 7.26 6.06 3.70
CA TYR A 19 7.11 4.77 4.39
C TYR A 19 8.45 4.07 4.58
N ASP A 20 8.57 3.31 5.67
CA ASP A 20 9.75 2.49 5.95
C ASP A 20 9.55 1.03 5.54
N ALA A 21 10.65 0.35 5.24
CA ALA A 21 10.61 -1.09 4.99
C ALA A 21 10.09 -1.85 6.22
N GLY A 22 9.06 -2.66 6.01
CA GLY A 22 8.36 -3.41 7.04
C GLY A 22 7.03 -2.79 7.46
N ASP A 23 6.72 -1.57 7.03
CA ASP A 23 5.45 -0.91 7.34
C ASP A 23 4.27 -1.63 6.69
N GLU A 24 3.21 -1.84 7.47
CA GLU A 24 1.96 -2.43 6.98
C GLU A 24 0.94 -1.33 6.69
N LEU A 25 0.42 -1.32 5.46
CA LEU A 25 -0.51 -0.32 4.96
C LEU A 25 -1.78 -0.99 4.46
N THR A 26 -2.88 -0.24 4.51
CA THR A 26 -4.17 -0.65 3.94
C THR A 26 -4.60 0.37 2.91
N ALA A 27 -4.79 -0.05 1.67
CA ALA A 27 -5.12 0.86 0.58
C ALA A 27 -5.79 0.13 -0.61
N PHE A 28 -6.42 0.91 -1.48
CA PHE A 28 -7.13 0.39 -2.65
C PHE A 28 -6.19 0.21 -3.83
N VAL A 29 -6.33 -0.92 -4.52
CA VAL A 29 -5.64 -1.14 -5.79
C VAL A 29 -6.32 -0.28 -6.85
N THR A 30 -5.58 0.68 -7.37
CA THR A 30 -6.06 1.61 -8.39
C THR A 30 -5.99 1.05 -9.81
N GLY A 31 -5.27 -0.06 -10.01
CA GLY A 31 -5.14 -0.72 -11.29
C GLY A 31 -3.82 -1.48 -11.42
N TYR A 32 -3.39 -1.68 -12.66
CA TYR A 32 -2.16 -2.38 -13.00
C TYR A 32 -1.32 -1.55 -13.95
N ALA A 33 0.00 -1.52 -13.73
CA ALA A 33 0.97 -0.95 -14.65
C ALA A 33 1.93 -2.06 -15.07
N GLU A 34 2.06 -2.30 -16.38
CA GLU A 34 2.97 -3.33 -16.92
C GLU A 34 2.73 -4.75 -16.35
N GLY A 35 1.48 -5.05 -15.98
CA GLY A 35 1.10 -6.32 -15.37
C GLY A 35 1.28 -6.40 -13.85
N VAL A 36 1.80 -5.35 -13.22
CA VAL A 36 2.02 -5.24 -11.77
C VAL A 36 0.91 -4.42 -11.12
N ALA A 37 0.31 -4.90 -10.03
CA ALA A 37 -0.75 -4.16 -9.36
C ALA A 37 -0.20 -2.89 -8.72
N ARG A 38 -0.99 -1.81 -8.75
CA ARG A 38 -0.59 -0.49 -8.25
C ARG A 38 -1.61 0.05 -7.27
N VAL A 39 -1.09 0.42 -6.12
CA VAL A 39 -1.82 1.06 -5.02
C VAL A 39 -1.39 2.51 -4.93
N ARG A 40 -2.33 3.42 -4.68
CA ARG A 40 -2.04 4.83 -4.52
C ARG A 40 -2.55 5.35 -3.18
N ILE A 41 -1.68 6.01 -2.43
CA ILE A 41 -1.99 6.61 -1.14
C ILE A 41 -1.58 8.09 -1.20
N GLY A 42 -2.56 8.99 -1.35
CA GLY A 42 -2.28 10.38 -1.72
C GLY A 42 -1.66 10.44 -3.13
N ASP A 43 -0.48 11.05 -3.25
CA ASP A 43 0.34 11.04 -4.46
C ASP A 43 1.37 9.90 -4.48
N THR A 44 1.53 9.19 -3.37
CA THR A 44 2.50 8.10 -3.23
C THR A 44 2.03 6.85 -3.94
N VAL A 45 2.94 6.19 -4.63
CA VAL A 45 2.67 5.06 -5.52
C VAL A 45 3.39 3.84 -5.02
N ILE A 46 2.64 2.78 -4.71
CA ILE A 46 3.20 1.50 -4.30
C ILE A 46 2.86 0.45 -5.36
N THR A 47 3.85 -0.28 -5.83
CA THR A 47 3.67 -1.43 -6.73
C THR A 47 3.70 -2.74 -5.94
N LEU A 48 2.90 -3.70 -6.40
CA LEU A 48 2.76 -5.02 -5.79
C LEU A 48 3.09 -6.08 -6.85
N PRO A 49 4.37 -6.46 -7.02
CA PRO A 49 4.77 -7.47 -8.01
C PRO A 49 4.15 -8.85 -7.72
N ASP A 50 3.90 -9.17 -6.45
CA ASP A 50 3.34 -10.45 -6.02
C ASP A 50 1.80 -10.48 -6.00
N ALA A 51 1.14 -9.38 -6.33
CA ALA A 51 -0.31 -9.31 -6.34
C ALA A 51 -0.90 -10.02 -7.57
N GLN A 52 -1.87 -10.90 -7.32
CA GLN A 52 -2.61 -11.56 -8.39
C GLN A 52 -3.47 -10.55 -9.17
N SER A 53 -3.65 -10.80 -10.47
CA SER A 53 -4.54 -10.01 -11.32
C SER A 53 -6.00 -10.06 -10.83
N GLY A 54 -6.74 -8.97 -10.99
CA GLY A 54 -8.18 -8.90 -10.65
C GLY A 54 -8.49 -8.23 -9.31
N LEU A 55 -7.47 -7.72 -8.62
CA LEU A 55 -7.63 -6.94 -7.38
C LEU A 55 -8.02 -5.47 -7.60
N THR A 56 -8.27 -5.01 -8.84
CA THR A 56 -8.67 -3.62 -9.11
C THR A 56 -9.88 -3.23 -8.27
N ASP A 57 -9.83 -2.03 -7.69
CA ASP A 57 -10.85 -1.46 -6.79
C ASP A 57 -11.06 -2.23 -5.49
N GLN A 58 -10.23 -3.23 -5.17
CA GLN A 58 -10.29 -3.94 -3.90
C GLN A 58 -9.40 -3.29 -2.84
N LEU A 59 -9.88 -3.31 -1.60
CA LEU A 59 -9.09 -2.92 -0.44
C LEU A 59 -8.14 -4.06 -0.07
N VAL A 60 -6.84 -3.77 -0.07
CA VAL A 60 -5.79 -4.73 0.26
C VAL A 60 -4.93 -4.25 1.42
N LYS A 61 -4.42 -5.21 2.19
CA LYS A 61 -3.38 -5.01 3.19
C LYS A 61 -2.04 -5.41 2.58
N ILE A 62 -1.08 -4.49 2.63
CA ILE A 62 0.23 -4.63 2.00
C ILE A 62 1.32 -4.34 3.01
N ARG A 63 2.52 -4.87 2.76
CA ARG A 63 3.72 -4.59 3.55
C ARG A 63 4.80 -3.99 2.68
N VAL A 64 5.23 -2.78 2.98
CA VAL A 64 6.29 -2.10 2.25
C VAL A 64 7.59 -2.89 2.41
N THR A 65 8.22 -3.21 1.28
CA THR A 65 9.54 -3.86 1.24
C THR A 65 10.62 -2.85 0.90
N GLU A 66 10.32 -1.89 0.03
CA GLU A 66 11.23 -0.84 -0.41
C GLU A 66 10.45 0.45 -0.69
N PHE A 67 11.04 1.61 -0.39
CA PHE A 67 10.44 2.90 -0.64
C PHE A 67 11.48 3.94 -1.03
N ASP A 68 11.17 4.73 -2.06
CA ASP A 68 11.94 5.87 -2.54
C ASP A 68 11.20 7.17 -2.20
N ASP A 69 11.73 7.90 -1.22
CA ASP A 69 11.21 9.18 -0.75
C ASP A 69 11.33 10.30 -1.79
N ALA A 70 12.32 10.24 -2.68
CA ALA A 70 12.55 11.29 -3.67
C ALA A 70 11.46 11.26 -4.75
N ASP A 71 11.11 10.07 -5.20
CA ASP A 71 10.08 9.86 -6.22
C ASP A 71 8.67 9.62 -5.64
N ALA A 72 8.56 9.40 -4.32
CA ALA A 72 7.33 8.94 -3.66
C ALA A 72 6.79 7.66 -4.32
N THR A 73 7.69 6.75 -4.62
CA THR A 73 7.37 5.43 -5.19
C THR A 73 7.90 4.34 -4.27
N GLY A 74 7.29 3.16 -4.29
CA GLY A 74 7.77 2.04 -3.50
C GLY A 74 7.22 0.71 -3.97
N GLN A 75 7.72 -0.34 -3.34
CA GLN A 75 7.32 -1.72 -3.54
C GLN A 75 6.76 -2.28 -2.24
N ALA A 76 5.76 -3.14 -2.37
CA ALA A 76 5.20 -3.85 -1.24
C ALA A 76 4.76 -5.26 -1.63
N GLU A 77 4.69 -6.10 -0.62
CA GLU A 77 4.12 -7.44 -0.70
C GLU A 77 2.64 -7.40 -0.30
N LEU A 78 1.81 -8.17 -0.99
CA LEU A 78 0.40 -8.34 -0.63
C LEU A 78 0.29 -9.30 0.57
N LEU A 79 -0.26 -8.81 1.69
CA LEU A 79 -0.50 -9.63 2.87
C LEU A 79 -1.90 -10.23 2.91
N ASP A 80 -2.93 -9.42 2.61
CA ASP A 80 -4.32 -9.88 2.66
C ASP A 80 -5.23 -9.00 1.78
N VAL A 81 -6.38 -9.55 1.39
CA VAL A 81 -7.43 -8.83 0.66
C VAL A 81 -8.60 -8.63 1.61
N LEU A 82 -8.85 -7.38 2.00
CA LEU A 82 -9.84 -7.02 3.01
C LEU A 82 -11.25 -6.91 2.42
N ASP A 83 -11.37 -6.61 1.12
CA ASP A 83 -12.66 -6.45 0.44
C ASP A 83 -13.18 -7.76 -0.16
N ARG A 84 -13.16 -8.85 0.62
CA ARG A 84 -14.02 -10.00 0.35
C ARG A 84 -15.42 -9.60 0.77
N SER A 85 -16.19 -9.03 -0.14
CA SER A 85 -17.64 -9.02 -0.01
C SER A 85 -18.11 -10.49 -0.02
N GLU A 86 -18.64 -10.98 1.11
CA GLU A 86 -19.42 -12.21 1.18
C GLU A 86 -20.73 -12.10 0.38
#